data_AF-N4TNV4-F1
#
_entry.id   AF-N4TNV4-F1
#
_cell.length_a   1.000
_cell.length_b   1.000
_cell.length_c   1.000
_cell.angle_alpha   90.00
_cell.angle_beta   90.00
_cell.angle_gamma   90.00
#
_symmetry.space_group_name_H-M   'P 1'
#
loop_
_entity.id
_entity.type
_entity.pdbx_description
1 polymer ?
#
loop_
_entity_poly.entity_id
_entity_poly.type
_entity_poly.pdbx_seq_one_letter_code
_entity_poly.pdbx_strand_id
1 'polypeptide(L)'
;MRLFHPSALAGLSSTPLKRFYSPSRTIQKNDVLFLRQQGIKAPKWHLTSPLRADTKIRLGYGASINSSELIGRQVLDVLNDSSGRPVTLHEPTLASYIINSPRQATPIYPHHANTIVSLLDLNLSRPGEEEHDADPNHPTQPFEIFEAGTGMGSLTLHLARALHAANPAVPPSLRNTLCTARYRTDGFGLDLAEEDQAALDSYRSSRRAVLHTLDRNVKHSRAAHKLIRHFRRSLYFPTIDFHVGSIDEYISSRLAETDNQPFLSHAILDLPSAHDHATQVIQALHPNGLLVIFTPSISQIADFQTWVARTGQPMRPERVIELEVSTTADGVLDTGGGKEWDVKTVIPRENPEGAAVQVMRPKVGERVTGGGFVAVLRRWPVGQIRSQVESSTQESSSEVECEFEDKGASEAEGNPEVEETTQAEGTAENEPTKTE
;
A
#
# COMPACT_ATOMS: atom_id res chain seq x y z
N MET A 1 65.33 10.13 47.24
CA MET A 1 64.54 9.86 46.02
C MET A 1 64.16 8.39 46.01
N ARG A 2 62.94 8.09 46.48
CA ARG A 2 62.18 6.82 46.41
C ARG A 2 61.09 6.94 47.48
N LEU A 3 59.93 7.43 47.09
CA LEU A 3 58.75 7.46 47.94
C LEU A 3 57.83 6.31 47.50
N PHE A 4 57.57 5.42 48.45
CA PHE A 4 56.63 4.33 48.37
C PHE A 4 55.20 4.86 48.25
N HIS A 5 54.42 4.30 47.34
CA HIS A 5 52.97 4.42 47.35
C HIS A 5 52.37 3.47 48.40
N PRO A 6 51.40 3.92 49.21
CA PRO A 6 50.42 3.03 49.79
C PRO A 6 49.12 3.06 48.97
N SER A 7 48.79 1.86 48.46
CA SER A 7 47.47 1.49 47.97
C SER A 7 46.44 1.52 49.08
N ALA A 8 45.27 2.13 48.83
CA ALA A 8 44.01 1.77 49.46
C ALA A 8 42.83 2.43 48.74
N LEU A 9 42.25 1.77 47.74
CA LEU A 9 40.83 1.91 47.44
C LEU A 9 40.27 0.52 47.15
N ALA A 10 39.57 0.01 48.17
CA ALA A 10 38.81 -1.22 48.15
C ALA A 10 37.64 -1.11 47.15
N GLY A 11 37.28 -2.27 46.61
CA GLY A 11 36.40 -2.43 45.46
C GLY A 11 35.00 -1.85 45.63
N LEU A 12 34.59 -1.12 44.60
CA LEU A 12 33.20 -1.06 44.17
C LEU A 12 33.13 -1.85 42.86
N SER A 13 32.69 -3.10 42.97
CA SER A 13 32.22 -3.88 41.84
C SER A 13 31.00 -3.14 41.25
N SER A 14 31.25 -2.32 40.24
CA SER A 14 30.22 -1.77 39.39
C SER A 14 29.62 -2.93 38.61
N THR A 15 28.58 -3.56 39.16
CA THR A 15 27.67 -4.40 38.37
C THR A 15 27.18 -3.54 37.20
N PRO A 16 27.45 -3.91 35.95
CA PRO A 16 26.91 -3.16 34.83
C PRO A 16 25.39 -3.29 34.92
N LEU A 17 24.71 -2.19 35.23
CA LEU A 17 23.29 -2.03 34.98
C LEU A 17 23.12 -2.14 33.46
N LYS A 18 23.00 -3.38 32.97
CA LYS A 18 22.46 -3.64 31.65
C LYS A 18 21.06 -3.03 31.67
N ARG A 19 20.91 -1.85 31.08
CA ARG A 19 19.60 -1.38 30.64
C ARG A 19 19.08 -2.51 29.74
N PHE A 20 18.11 -3.28 30.23
CA PHE A 20 17.33 -4.17 29.40
C PHE A 20 16.53 -3.25 28.47
N TYR A 21 17.14 -2.84 27.36
CA TYR A 21 16.42 -2.27 26.22
C TYR A 21 15.70 -3.42 25.51
N SER A 22 14.73 -4.00 26.18
CA SER A 22 13.58 -4.57 25.49
C SER A 22 12.45 -3.63 25.83
N PRO A 23 11.88 -2.84 24.89
CA PRO A 23 10.58 -2.26 25.12
C PRO A 23 9.59 -3.42 25.09
N SER A 24 9.57 -4.20 26.18
CA SER A 24 8.68 -5.32 26.32
C SER A 24 7.27 -4.74 26.36
N ARG A 25 6.61 -4.76 25.20
CA ARG A 25 5.26 -4.24 25.02
C ARG A 25 4.30 -5.21 25.70
N THR A 26 3.61 -4.72 26.72
CA THR A 26 2.53 -5.48 27.36
C THR A 26 1.32 -5.53 26.45
N ILE A 27 0.82 -6.74 26.24
CA ILE A 27 -0.35 -7.05 25.44
C ILE A 27 -1.60 -6.59 26.19
N GLN A 28 -2.46 -5.85 25.52
CA GLN A 28 -3.67 -5.27 26.09
C GLN A 28 -4.93 -5.78 25.38
N LYS A 29 -6.09 -5.56 26.00
CA LYS A 29 -7.38 -5.72 25.34
C LYS A 29 -7.42 -4.92 24.03
N ASN A 30 -8.12 -5.45 23.02
CA ASN A 30 -8.23 -4.91 21.67
C ASN A 30 -6.94 -4.91 20.84
N ASP A 31 -5.82 -5.42 21.36
CA ASP A 31 -4.65 -5.68 20.52
C ASP A 31 -4.96 -6.78 19.49
N VAL A 32 -4.25 -6.73 18.36
CA VAL A 32 -4.20 -7.82 17.39
C VAL A 32 -2.80 -8.40 17.44
N LEU A 33 -2.71 -9.73 17.56
CA LEU A 33 -1.46 -10.47 17.64
C LEU A 33 -1.29 -11.36 16.42
N PHE A 34 -0.03 -11.70 16.13
CA PHE A 34 0.35 -12.69 15.14
C PHE A 34 0.98 -13.87 15.86
N LEU A 35 0.20 -14.93 16.02
CA LEU A 35 0.58 -16.09 16.83
C LEU A 35 1.35 -17.08 15.95
N ARG A 36 2.57 -17.41 16.38
CA ARG A 36 3.42 -18.42 15.72
C ARG A 36 3.30 -19.74 16.47
N GLN A 37 2.44 -20.62 15.98
CA GLN A 37 2.22 -21.95 16.54
C GLN A 37 3.24 -22.94 15.98
N GLN A 38 4.07 -23.52 16.85
CA GLN A 38 5.09 -24.48 16.45
C GLN A 38 4.45 -25.84 16.07
N GLY A 39 4.77 -26.33 14.87
CA GLY A 39 4.40 -27.67 14.40
C GLY A 39 5.60 -28.58 14.18
N ILE A 40 5.35 -29.86 13.87
CA ILE A 40 6.38 -30.86 13.60
C ILE A 40 7.13 -30.56 12.29
N LYS A 41 6.40 -30.18 11.23
CA LYS A 41 6.98 -29.89 9.91
C LYS A 41 7.40 -28.43 9.75
N ALA A 42 6.53 -27.51 10.17
CA ALA A 42 6.71 -26.07 10.02
C ALA A 42 5.86 -25.33 11.08
N PRO A 43 6.14 -24.07 11.41
CA PRO A 43 5.21 -23.26 12.19
C PRO A 43 3.98 -22.89 11.35
N LYS A 44 2.83 -22.70 12.00
CA LYS A 44 1.66 -22.04 11.42
C LYS A 44 1.46 -20.68 12.08
N TRP A 45 1.08 -19.71 11.27
CA TRP A 45 0.84 -18.35 11.73
C TRP A 45 -0.64 -18.04 11.74
N HIS A 46 -1.07 -17.28 12.74
CA HIS A 46 -2.47 -16.93 12.91
C HIS A 46 -2.60 -15.48 13.37
N LEU A 47 -3.28 -14.66 12.57
CA LEU A 47 -3.64 -13.30 12.96
C LEU A 47 -4.91 -13.34 13.81
N THR A 48 -4.84 -12.82 15.03
CA THR A 48 -6.02 -12.81 15.91
C THR A 48 -7.03 -11.75 15.46
N SER A 49 -8.29 -11.93 15.86
CA SER A 49 -9.18 -10.77 16.00
C SER A 49 -8.73 -9.89 17.18
N PRO A 50 -9.24 -8.65 17.32
CA PRO A 50 -8.97 -7.82 18.51
C PRO A 50 -9.26 -8.60 19.79
N LEU A 51 -8.27 -8.67 20.69
CA LEU A 51 -8.36 -9.49 21.90
C LEU A 51 -9.50 -9.05 22.82
N ARG A 52 -10.23 -10.03 23.35
CA ARG A 52 -11.31 -9.85 24.33
C ARG A 52 -11.17 -10.95 25.37
N ALA A 53 -11.29 -10.61 26.66
CA ALA A 53 -10.98 -11.50 27.79
C ALA A 53 -11.56 -12.92 27.63
N ASP A 54 -12.82 -13.04 27.20
CA ASP A 54 -13.54 -14.33 27.19
C ASP A 54 -13.60 -14.99 25.80
N THR A 55 -12.64 -14.71 24.92
CA THR A 55 -12.63 -15.28 23.55
C THR A 55 -11.64 -16.43 23.41
N LYS A 56 -12.11 -17.56 22.88
CA LYS A 56 -11.29 -18.71 22.50
C LYS A 56 -10.78 -18.56 21.07
N ILE A 57 -9.48 -18.60 20.87
CA ILE A 57 -8.82 -18.45 19.56
C ILE A 57 -8.48 -19.83 19.02
N ARG A 58 -8.99 -20.19 17.84
CA ARG A 58 -8.68 -21.46 17.16
C ARG A 58 -7.46 -21.29 16.26
N LEU A 59 -6.46 -22.13 16.46
CA LEU A 59 -5.17 -22.07 15.76
C LEU A 59 -5.09 -23.05 14.59
N GLY A 60 -4.06 -22.90 13.76
CA GLY A 60 -3.93 -23.60 12.48
C GLY A 60 -3.77 -25.13 12.57
N TYR A 61 -3.35 -25.67 13.72
CA TYR A 61 -3.31 -27.12 13.98
C TYR A 61 -4.55 -27.66 14.70
N GLY A 62 -5.64 -26.89 14.75
CA GLY A 62 -6.91 -27.30 15.37
C GLY A 62 -6.97 -27.12 16.89
N ALA A 63 -5.83 -26.88 17.54
CA ALA A 63 -5.76 -26.49 18.95
C ALA A 63 -6.25 -25.05 19.17
N SER A 64 -6.30 -24.63 20.44
CA SER A 64 -6.82 -23.32 20.83
C SER A 64 -6.05 -22.68 21.97
N ILE A 65 -6.19 -21.37 22.11
CA ILE A 65 -5.68 -20.59 23.25
C ILE A 65 -6.77 -19.61 23.72
N ASN A 66 -6.90 -19.37 25.02
CA ASN A 66 -7.84 -18.36 25.51
C ASN A 66 -7.19 -16.99 25.47
N SER A 67 -7.93 -15.98 25.01
CA SER A 67 -7.43 -14.62 24.91
C SER A 67 -7.07 -14.00 26.27
N SER A 68 -7.69 -14.44 27.38
CA SER A 68 -7.33 -14.03 28.73
C SER A 68 -5.90 -14.42 29.12
N GLU A 69 -5.38 -15.52 28.57
CA GLU A 69 -4.01 -15.98 28.82
C GLU A 69 -2.96 -15.11 28.09
N LEU A 70 -3.40 -14.35 27.08
CA LEU A 70 -2.56 -13.48 26.26
C LEU A 70 -2.47 -12.05 26.83
N ILE A 71 -3.56 -11.54 27.42
CA ILE A 71 -3.61 -10.18 27.95
C ILE A 71 -2.72 -10.09 29.20
N GLY A 72 -1.91 -9.03 29.29
CA GLY A 72 -0.94 -8.82 30.37
C GLY A 72 0.41 -9.53 30.14
N ARG A 73 0.52 -10.38 29.11
CA ARG A 73 1.80 -10.96 28.67
C ARG A 73 2.62 -9.96 27.86
N GLN A 74 3.88 -10.29 27.63
CA GLN A 74 4.77 -9.50 26.79
C GLN A 74 4.81 -10.07 25.37
N VAL A 75 5.04 -9.19 24.39
CA VAL A 75 5.39 -9.66 23.03
C VAL A 75 6.67 -10.51 23.11
N LEU A 76 6.69 -11.59 22.34
CA LEU A 76 7.68 -12.68 22.31
C LEU A 76 7.59 -13.70 23.46
N ASP A 77 6.65 -13.55 24.40
CA ASP A 77 6.35 -14.63 25.34
C ASP A 77 5.93 -15.91 24.58
N VAL A 78 6.18 -17.06 25.21
CA VAL A 78 5.81 -18.37 24.69
C VAL A 78 4.83 -19.03 25.64
N LEU A 79 3.70 -19.47 25.09
CA LEU A 79 2.65 -20.19 25.80
C LEU A 79 2.43 -21.54 25.13
N ASN A 80 1.72 -22.45 25.78
CA ASN A 80 1.29 -23.70 25.16
C ASN A 80 -0.16 -23.60 24.71
N ASP A 81 -0.46 -24.08 23.51
CA ASP A 81 -1.85 -24.27 23.08
C ASP A 81 -2.53 -25.41 23.85
N SER A 82 -3.83 -25.60 23.64
CA SER A 82 -4.63 -26.65 24.28
C SER A 82 -4.19 -28.10 23.95
N SER A 83 -3.21 -28.29 23.08
CA SER A 83 -2.59 -29.58 22.74
C SER A 83 -1.12 -29.65 23.18
N GLY A 84 -0.63 -28.67 23.94
CA GLY A 84 0.74 -28.61 24.44
C GLY A 84 1.78 -28.08 23.46
N ARG A 85 1.39 -27.53 22.30
CA ARG A 85 2.39 -26.98 21.35
C ARG A 85 2.78 -25.55 21.73
N PRO A 86 4.07 -25.20 21.65
CA PRO A 86 4.52 -23.83 21.87
C PRO A 86 3.91 -22.84 20.87
N VAL A 87 3.48 -21.68 21.36
CA VAL A 87 2.93 -20.56 20.61
C VAL A 87 3.68 -19.30 21.03
N THR A 88 4.43 -18.71 20.11
CA THR A 88 5.12 -17.42 20.33
C THR A 88 4.20 -16.26 19.96
N LEU A 89 4.15 -15.23 20.81
CA LEU A 89 3.32 -14.06 20.63
C LEU A 89 4.08 -12.98 19.82
N HIS A 90 3.69 -12.71 18.57
CA HIS A 90 4.28 -11.60 17.81
C HIS A 90 3.32 -10.42 17.67
N GLU A 91 3.87 -9.22 17.56
CA GLU A 91 3.14 -8.09 16.99
C GLU A 91 3.18 -8.22 15.46
N PRO A 92 2.03 -8.13 14.75
CA PRO A 92 2.06 -8.12 13.29
C PRO A 92 2.72 -6.84 12.77
N THR A 93 3.55 -6.98 11.73
CA THR A 93 3.90 -5.82 10.89
C THR A 93 2.64 -5.33 10.17
N LEU A 94 2.67 -4.11 9.63
CA LEU A 94 1.57 -3.59 8.81
C LEU A 94 1.27 -4.52 7.63
N ALA A 95 2.30 -5.03 6.97
CA ALA A 95 2.15 -5.87 5.80
C ALA A 95 1.67 -7.29 6.15
N SER A 96 2.22 -7.92 7.21
CA SER A 96 1.66 -9.18 7.75
C SER A 96 0.21 -9.03 8.19
N TYR A 97 -0.16 -7.90 8.79
CA TYR A 97 -1.54 -7.61 9.20
C TYR A 97 -2.50 -7.59 8.00
N ILE A 98 -2.13 -6.86 6.93
CA ILE A 98 -2.95 -6.78 5.71
C ILE A 98 -3.07 -8.15 5.05
N ILE A 99 -1.95 -8.85 4.84
CA ILE A 99 -1.91 -10.10 4.07
C ILE A 99 -2.67 -11.23 4.75
N ASN A 100 -2.64 -11.27 6.09
CA ASN A 100 -3.30 -12.28 6.90
C ASN A 100 -4.70 -11.86 7.37
N SER A 101 -5.19 -10.69 6.94
CA SER A 101 -6.58 -10.29 7.16
C SER A 101 -7.51 -10.89 6.10
N PRO A 102 -8.78 -11.19 6.43
CA PRO A 102 -9.77 -11.65 5.45
C PRO A 102 -9.93 -10.65 4.30
N ARG A 103 -9.85 -11.14 3.06
CA ARG A 103 -9.95 -10.30 1.85
C ARG A 103 -11.40 -10.26 1.36
N GLN A 104 -11.85 -9.07 0.97
CA GLN A 104 -13.13 -8.85 0.26
C GLN A 104 -12.92 -8.34 -1.16
N ALA A 105 -11.73 -7.81 -1.44
CA ALA A 105 -11.28 -7.36 -2.75
C ALA A 105 -9.79 -7.72 -2.92
N THR A 106 -9.29 -7.68 -4.16
CA THR A 106 -7.86 -7.83 -4.43
C THR A 106 -7.11 -6.60 -3.89
N PRO A 107 -6.10 -6.75 -3.03
CA PRO A 107 -5.30 -5.62 -2.56
C PRO A 107 -4.30 -5.16 -3.63
N ILE A 108 -4.03 -3.85 -3.63
CA ILE A 108 -2.67 -3.37 -3.85
C ILE A 108 -1.80 -3.95 -2.73
N TYR A 109 -0.85 -4.83 -3.06
CA TYR A 109 -0.04 -5.51 -2.06
C TYR A 109 0.80 -4.50 -1.25
N PRO A 110 1.12 -4.78 0.03
CA PRO A 110 1.84 -3.85 0.89
C PRO A 110 3.12 -3.26 0.31
N HIS A 111 3.94 -4.04 -0.40
CA HIS A 111 5.15 -3.52 -1.03
C HIS A 111 4.84 -2.57 -2.19
N HIS A 112 3.77 -2.81 -2.95
CA HIS A 112 3.28 -1.89 -3.98
C HIS A 112 2.71 -0.62 -3.38
N ALA A 113 1.93 -0.73 -2.30
CA ALA A 113 1.41 0.41 -1.57
C ALA A 113 2.54 1.27 -0.99
N ASN A 114 3.61 0.66 -0.46
CA ASN A 114 4.82 1.38 -0.05
C ASN A 114 5.45 2.14 -1.24
N THR A 115 5.63 1.49 -2.40
CA THR A 115 6.18 2.17 -3.59
C THR A 115 5.32 3.35 -4.02
N ILE A 116 3.99 3.18 -4.08
CA ILE A 116 3.06 4.27 -4.43
C ILE A 116 3.17 5.43 -3.44
N VAL A 117 3.19 5.15 -2.13
CA VAL A 117 3.35 6.19 -1.11
C VAL A 117 4.71 6.89 -1.22
N SER A 118 5.79 6.17 -1.51
CA SER A 118 7.10 6.77 -1.74
C SER A 118 7.13 7.67 -2.97
N LEU A 119 6.39 7.33 -4.03
CA LEU A 119 6.28 8.16 -5.24
C LEU A 119 5.52 9.47 -5.01
N LEU A 120 4.68 9.54 -3.97
CA LEU A 120 4.00 10.78 -3.58
C LEU A 120 4.90 11.76 -2.83
N ASP A 121 6.08 11.32 -2.36
CA ASP A 121 7.08 12.14 -1.65
C ASP A 121 6.48 13.02 -0.54
N LEU A 122 5.68 12.40 0.33
CA LEU A 122 4.95 13.09 1.39
C LEU A 122 5.89 13.53 2.53
N ASN A 123 6.11 14.83 2.67
CA ASN A 123 7.02 15.44 3.65
C ASN A 123 6.33 16.55 4.45
N LEU A 124 5.32 16.20 5.24
CA LEU A 124 4.54 17.14 6.03
C LEU A 124 5.18 17.41 7.40
N SER A 125 5.31 18.69 7.78
CA SER A 125 5.79 19.09 9.11
C SER A 125 4.84 18.65 10.22
N ARG A 126 5.34 18.48 11.45
CA ARG A 126 4.47 18.17 12.60
C ARG A 126 3.72 19.42 13.08
N PRO A 127 2.63 19.25 13.85
CA PRO A 127 1.98 20.38 14.51
C PRO A 127 3.00 21.18 15.34
N GLY A 128 3.08 22.49 15.10
CA GLY A 128 4.03 23.41 15.75
C GLY A 128 5.39 23.56 15.07
N GLU A 129 5.66 22.85 13.97
CA GLU A 129 6.88 22.98 13.15
C GLU A 129 6.62 23.79 11.86
N GLU A 130 5.58 24.61 11.83
CA GLU A 130 5.21 25.42 10.68
C GLU A 130 6.19 26.59 10.53
N GLU A 131 6.72 26.78 9.32
CA GLU A 131 7.48 27.97 8.97
C GLU A 131 6.53 29.19 8.92
N HIS A 132 7.05 30.38 9.21
CA HIS A 132 6.27 31.62 9.41
C HIS A 132 5.56 32.18 8.15
N ASP A 133 5.37 31.36 7.10
CA ASP A 133 4.73 31.74 5.83
C ASP A 133 3.22 31.46 5.80
N ALA A 134 2.58 31.27 6.95
CA ALA A 134 1.13 31.31 7.02
C ALA A 134 0.68 32.76 6.79
N ASP A 135 0.10 33.06 5.62
CA ASP A 135 -0.58 34.34 5.40
C ASP A 135 -1.65 34.49 6.49
N PRO A 136 -1.54 35.47 7.40
CA PRO A 136 -2.49 35.62 8.50
C PRO A 136 -3.92 35.91 8.00
N ASN A 137 -4.10 36.27 6.74
CA ASN A 137 -5.41 36.48 6.12
C ASN A 137 -6.00 35.23 5.45
N HIS A 138 -5.21 34.16 5.25
CA HIS A 138 -5.67 32.90 4.69
C HIS A 138 -5.36 31.75 5.65
N PRO A 139 -6.37 31.20 6.35
CA PRO A 139 -6.16 30.01 7.16
C PRO A 139 -5.57 28.90 6.29
N THR A 140 -4.51 28.27 6.77
CA THR A 140 -3.85 27.15 6.07
C THR A 140 -4.88 26.05 5.85
N GLN A 141 -5.25 25.81 4.59
CA GLN A 141 -6.13 24.70 4.23
C GLN A 141 -5.44 23.36 4.56
N PRO A 142 -6.21 22.34 4.98
CA PRO A 142 -5.63 21.03 5.24
C PRO A 142 -5.04 20.44 3.97
N PHE A 143 -3.95 19.69 4.13
CA PHE A 143 -3.38 18.88 3.06
C PHE A 143 -4.28 17.67 2.80
N GLU A 144 -5.08 17.71 1.74
CA GLU A 144 -6.05 16.66 1.43
C GLU A 144 -5.54 15.71 0.33
N ILE A 145 -5.58 14.40 0.60
CA ILE A 145 -5.38 13.36 -0.41
C ILE A 145 -6.71 12.66 -0.68
N PHE A 146 -7.02 12.44 -1.96
CA PHE A 146 -8.14 11.60 -2.37
C PHE A 146 -7.68 10.23 -2.90
N GLU A 147 -8.32 9.17 -2.46
CA GLU A 147 -8.13 7.79 -2.95
C GLU A 147 -9.48 7.26 -3.42
N ALA A 148 -9.56 6.74 -4.65
CA ALA A 148 -10.75 6.06 -5.15
C ALA A 148 -10.44 4.65 -5.63
N GLY A 149 -11.25 3.72 -5.09
CA GLY A 149 -10.94 2.31 -4.98
C GLY A 149 -10.42 1.97 -3.59
N THR A 150 -11.20 2.21 -2.51
CA THR A 150 -10.78 1.82 -1.15
C THR A 150 -10.44 0.32 -1.08
N GLY A 151 -11.24 -0.54 -1.76
CA GLY A 151 -11.00 -1.97 -1.83
C GLY A 151 -10.93 -2.61 -0.44
N MET A 152 -9.82 -3.28 -0.13
CA MET A 152 -9.60 -3.83 1.21
C MET A 152 -8.84 -2.91 2.18
N GLY A 153 -8.52 -1.68 1.77
CA GLY A 153 -7.87 -0.67 2.61
C GLY A 153 -6.35 -0.83 2.76
N SER A 154 -5.71 -1.56 1.84
CA SER A 154 -4.26 -1.77 1.89
C SER A 154 -3.51 -0.46 1.63
N LEU A 155 -3.75 0.20 0.50
CA LEU A 155 -3.16 1.49 0.17
C LEU A 155 -3.62 2.58 1.16
N THR A 156 -4.92 2.63 1.46
CA THR A 156 -5.49 3.51 2.50
C THR A 156 -4.71 3.47 3.82
N LEU A 157 -4.38 2.27 4.34
CA LEU A 157 -3.64 2.12 5.59
C LEU A 157 -2.20 2.66 5.49
N HIS A 158 -1.56 2.51 4.33
CA HIS A 158 -0.21 3.02 4.08
C HIS A 158 -0.20 4.55 3.96
N LEU A 159 -1.16 5.13 3.24
CA LEU A 159 -1.35 6.58 3.13
C LEU A 159 -1.63 7.18 4.51
N ALA A 160 -2.57 6.59 5.27
CA ALA A 160 -2.90 7.07 6.60
C ALA A 160 -1.71 7.01 7.57
N ARG A 161 -0.84 5.99 7.46
CA ARG A 161 0.43 5.93 8.21
C ARG A 161 1.36 7.09 7.86
N ALA A 162 1.49 7.43 6.56
CA ALA A 162 2.37 8.50 6.11
C ALA A 162 1.88 9.88 6.56
N LEU A 163 0.56 10.10 6.58
CA LEU A 163 -0.05 11.37 6.98
C LEU A 163 -0.19 11.56 8.50
N HIS A 164 -0.20 10.46 9.27
CA HIS A 164 -0.59 10.48 10.68
C HIS A 164 0.20 11.49 11.54
N ALA A 165 1.50 11.62 11.32
CA ALA A 165 2.37 12.48 12.14
C ALA A 165 2.15 13.99 11.91
N ALA A 166 1.49 14.37 10.80
CA ALA A 166 1.15 15.75 10.51
C ALA A 166 -0.05 16.25 11.33
N ASN A 167 -0.83 15.34 11.92
CA ASN A 167 -2.03 15.68 12.69
C ASN A 167 -1.73 15.79 14.20
N PRO A 168 -2.53 16.58 14.95
CA PRO A 168 -2.50 16.56 16.41
C PRO A 168 -2.69 15.15 16.99
N ALA A 169 -2.21 14.93 18.21
CA ALA A 169 -2.38 13.64 18.87
C ALA A 169 -3.87 13.38 19.18
N VAL A 170 -4.35 12.18 18.83
CA VAL A 170 -5.72 11.75 19.16
C VAL A 170 -5.81 11.49 20.67
N PRO A 171 -6.79 12.07 21.39
CA PRO A 171 -7.01 11.79 22.80
C PRO A 171 -7.17 10.28 23.07
N PRO A 172 -6.51 9.72 24.11
CA PRO A 172 -6.57 8.28 24.39
C PRO A 172 -7.99 7.74 24.62
N SER A 173 -8.86 8.53 25.23
CA SER A 173 -10.28 8.20 25.44
C SER A 173 -11.00 8.03 24.10
N LEU A 174 -10.94 9.05 23.24
CA LEU A 174 -11.52 9.02 21.90
C LEU A 174 -10.98 7.84 21.09
N ARG A 175 -9.66 7.60 21.10
CA ARG A 175 -9.06 6.46 20.40
C ARG A 175 -9.59 5.12 20.89
N ASN A 176 -9.81 4.96 22.20
CA ASN A 176 -10.41 3.75 22.76
C ASN A 176 -11.88 3.60 22.37
N THR A 177 -12.67 4.69 22.39
CA THR A 177 -14.05 4.71 21.88
C THR A 177 -14.08 4.25 20.43
N LEU A 178 -13.30 4.89 19.55
CA LEU A 178 -13.21 4.53 18.13
C LEU A 178 -12.81 3.06 17.95
N CYS A 179 -11.93 2.52 18.79
CA CYS A 179 -11.52 1.11 18.70
C CYS A 179 -12.63 0.12 19.05
N THR A 180 -13.56 0.49 19.96
CA THR A 180 -14.51 -0.44 20.59
C THR A 180 -15.98 -0.22 20.23
N ALA A 181 -16.36 0.97 19.75
CA ALA A 181 -17.70 1.32 19.29
C ALA A 181 -18.36 0.29 18.36
N ARG A 182 -19.69 0.21 18.40
CA ARG A 182 -20.42 -0.66 17.46
C ARG A 182 -20.49 0.02 16.10
N TYR A 183 -20.82 -0.75 15.07
CA TYR A 183 -21.23 -0.15 13.80
C TYR A 183 -22.68 0.24 13.90
N ARG A 184 -23.04 1.34 13.23
CA ARG A 184 -24.44 1.71 13.03
C ARG A 184 -25.22 0.60 12.33
N THR A 185 -26.48 0.46 12.69
CA THR A 185 -27.42 -0.44 12.01
C THR A 185 -28.02 0.18 10.76
N ASP A 186 -28.10 1.52 10.73
CA ASP A 186 -28.83 2.34 9.77
C ASP A 186 -27.93 3.10 8.79
N GLY A 187 -26.70 2.65 8.57
CA GLY A 187 -25.79 3.32 7.63
C GLY A 187 -24.34 2.89 7.74
N PHE A 188 -23.47 3.69 7.14
CA PHE A 188 -22.03 3.52 7.23
C PHE A 188 -21.47 4.32 8.42
N GLY A 189 -20.53 3.73 9.17
CA GLY A 189 -19.85 4.39 10.28
C GLY A 189 -20.08 3.74 11.65
N LEU A 190 -19.52 4.38 12.67
CA LEU A 190 -19.58 3.94 14.05
C LEU A 190 -20.78 4.55 14.77
N ASP A 191 -21.35 3.78 15.69
CA ASP A 191 -22.38 4.23 16.62
C ASP A 191 -21.66 4.80 17.85
N LEU A 192 -21.69 6.12 17.97
CA LEU A 192 -20.97 6.91 18.98
C LEU A 192 -21.97 7.72 19.81
N ALA A 193 -21.70 7.87 21.11
CA ALA A 193 -22.44 8.82 21.94
C ALA A 193 -22.21 10.26 21.46
N GLU A 194 -23.14 11.16 21.75
CA GLU A 194 -23.06 12.57 21.29
C GLU A 194 -21.75 13.25 21.71
N GLU A 195 -21.27 12.99 22.93
CA GLU A 195 -20.00 13.51 23.44
C GLU A 195 -18.78 12.98 22.67
N ASP A 196 -18.77 11.69 22.33
CA ASP A 196 -17.69 11.06 21.58
C ASP A 196 -17.71 11.52 20.11
N GLN A 197 -18.90 11.73 19.55
CA GLN A 197 -19.09 12.28 18.21
C GLN A 197 -18.58 13.73 18.15
N ALA A 198 -18.96 14.57 19.10
CA ALA A 198 -18.45 15.95 19.21
C ALA A 198 -16.92 15.99 19.38
N ALA A 199 -16.36 15.08 20.19
CA ALA A 199 -14.91 14.95 20.34
C ALA A 199 -14.22 14.51 19.04
N LEU A 200 -14.83 13.58 18.28
CA LEU A 200 -14.34 13.19 16.96
C LEU A 200 -14.38 14.35 15.97
N ASP A 201 -15.48 15.11 15.94
CA ASP A 201 -15.64 16.23 15.01
C ASP A 201 -14.69 17.38 15.33
N SER A 202 -14.48 17.67 16.63
CA SER A 202 -13.45 18.59 17.09
C SER A 202 -12.04 18.12 16.74
N TYR A 203 -11.75 16.82 16.81
CA TYR A 203 -10.47 16.30 16.34
C TYR A 203 -10.34 16.44 14.82
N ARG A 204 -11.39 16.11 14.07
CA ARG A 204 -11.39 16.18 12.60
C ARG A 204 -11.11 17.58 12.08
N SER A 205 -11.68 18.61 12.71
CA SER A 205 -11.46 20.02 12.35
C SER A 205 -10.05 20.51 12.70
N SER A 206 -9.37 19.84 13.64
CA SER A 206 -7.97 20.17 14.01
C SER A 206 -6.92 19.49 13.11
N ARG A 207 -7.33 18.59 12.21
CA ARG A 207 -6.38 17.88 11.33
C ARG A 207 -5.78 18.83 10.31
N ARG A 208 -4.49 18.61 10.04
CA ARG A 208 -3.70 19.33 9.04
C ARG A 208 -3.50 18.49 7.78
N ALA A 209 -3.72 17.18 7.87
CA ALA A 209 -3.65 16.25 6.76
C ALA A 209 -4.83 15.26 6.81
N VAL A 210 -5.56 15.15 5.71
CA VAL A 210 -6.77 14.32 5.63
C VAL A 210 -6.67 13.38 4.44
N LEU A 211 -6.94 12.09 4.69
CA LEU A 211 -7.14 11.12 3.62
C LEU A 211 -8.63 10.91 3.41
N HIS A 212 -9.11 11.27 2.23
CA HIS A 212 -10.45 10.91 1.76
C HIS A 212 -10.36 9.62 0.95
N THR A 213 -11.00 8.55 1.41
CA THR A 213 -11.05 7.28 0.69
C THR A 213 -12.48 6.96 0.28
N LEU A 214 -12.68 6.59 -0.98
CA LEU A 214 -14.00 6.35 -1.56
C LEU A 214 -14.06 5.00 -2.27
N ASP A 215 -15.13 4.26 -2.01
CA ASP A 215 -15.50 3.08 -2.78
C ASP A 215 -17.02 3.04 -2.95
N ARG A 216 -17.48 2.70 -4.16
CA ARG A 216 -18.91 2.56 -4.47
C ARG A 216 -19.54 1.35 -3.76
N ASN A 217 -18.73 0.35 -3.40
CA ASN A 217 -19.18 -0.87 -2.76
C ASN A 217 -19.07 -0.75 -1.24
N VAL A 218 -20.23 -0.56 -0.58
CA VAL A 218 -20.36 -0.48 0.89
C VAL A 218 -19.67 -1.64 1.61
N LYS A 219 -19.67 -2.86 1.04
CA LYS A 219 -19.03 -4.03 1.67
C LYS A 219 -17.51 -3.88 1.71
N HIS A 220 -16.91 -3.36 0.63
CA HIS A 220 -15.48 -3.08 0.55
C HIS A 220 -15.10 -1.99 1.55
N SER A 221 -15.79 -0.84 1.51
CA SER A 221 -15.55 0.25 2.46
C SER A 221 -15.68 -0.20 3.91
N ARG A 222 -16.70 -1.03 4.23
CA ARG A 222 -16.90 -1.53 5.59
C ARG A 222 -15.79 -2.50 6.01
N ALA A 223 -15.30 -3.33 5.11
CA ALA A 223 -14.18 -4.24 5.37
C ALA A 223 -12.88 -3.47 5.60
N ALA A 224 -12.55 -2.51 4.73
CA ALA A 224 -11.39 -1.63 4.87
C ALA A 224 -11.45 -0.80 6.16
N HIS A 225 -12.60 -0.18 6.44
CA HIS A 225 -12.86 0.54 7.68
C HIS A 225 -12.62 -0.34 8.90
N LYS A 226 -13.09 -1.60 8.89
CA LYS A 226 -12.87 -2.53 10.01
C LYS A 226 -11.39 -2.91 10.17
N LEU A 227 -10.71 -3.20 9.07
CA LEU A 227 -9.29 -3.55 9.04
C LEU A 227 -8.46 -2.41 9.62
N ILE A 228 -8.61 -1.20 9.10
CA ILE A 228 -7.81 -0.05 9.50
C ILE A 228 -8.11 0.36 10.94
N ARG A 229 -9.39 0.32 11.34
CA ARG A 229 -9.83 0.59 12.71
C ARG A 229 -9.16 -0.31 13.73
N HIS A 230 -8.94 -1.58 13.43
CA HIS A 230 -8.34 -2.52 14.38
C HIS A 230 -6.82 -2.57 14.32
N PHE A 231 -6.19 -2.04 13.27
CA PHE A 231 -4.74 -1.93 13.22
C PHE A 231 -4.22 -1.04 14.36
N ARG A 232 -3.41 -1.65 15.23
CA ARG A 232 -2.81 -1.01 16.41
C ARG A 232 -3.81 -0.13 17.18
N ARG A 233 -4.99 -0.67 17.50
CA ARG A 233 -6.04 0.04 18.27
C ARG A 233 -6.39 1.41 17.67
N SER A 234 -6.80 1.44 16.40
CA SER A 234 -7.24 2.66 15.70
C SER A 234 -6.16 3.74 15.59
N LEU A 235 -4.88 3.35 15.46
CA LEU A 235 -3.77 4.32 15.42
C LEU A 235 -3.90 5.31 14.26
N TYR A 236 -4.14 4.81 13.05
CA TYR A 236 -4.21 5.64 11.84
C TYR A 236 -5.65 5.95 11.40
N PHE A 237 -6.63 5.33 12.04
CA PHE A 237 -8.04 5.44 11.67
C PHE A 237 -8.57 6.89 11.68
N PRO A 238 -8.25 7.75 12.67
CA PRO A 238 -8.74 9.13 12.71
C PRO A 238 -8.20 10.05 11.59
N THR A 239 -7.12 9.66 10.91
CA THR A 239 -6.56 10.41 9.77
C THR A 239 -7.46 10.33 8.52
N ILE A 240 -8.44 9.42 8.51
CA ILE A 240 -9.18 9.00 7.32
C ILE A 240 -10.64 9.41 7.42
N ASP A 241 -11.16 9.97 6.35
CA ASP A 241 -12.60 10.10 6.10
C ASP A 241 -13.01 9.13 5.00
N PHE A 242 -13.92 8.22 5.36
CA PHE A 242 -14.44 7.19 4.47
C PHE A 242 -15.73 7.67 3.81
N HIS A 243 -15.80 7.49 2.49
CA HIS A 243 -16.95 7.85 1.67
C HIS A 243 -17.48 6.61 0.94
N VAL A 244 -18.79 6.56 0.78
CA VAL A 244 -19.45 5.53 -0.03
C VAL A 244 -20.39 6.19 -1.00
N GLY A 245 -20.16 5.99 -2.29
CA GLY A 245 -20.91 6.65 -3.35
C GLY A 245 -20.15 6.66 -4.67
N SER A 246 -20.52 7.56 -5.57
CA SER A 246 -19.78 7.81 -6.80
C SER A 246 -18.71 8.89 -6.59
N ILE A 247 -17.64 8.80 -7.38
CA ILE A 247 -16.58 9.83 -7.39
C ILE A 247 -17.18 11.17 -7.84
N ASP A 248 -18.03 11.12 -8.87
CA ASP A 248 -18.57 12.33 -9.48
C ASP A 248 -19.46 13.09 -8.51
N GLU A 249 -20.34 12.41 -7.76
CA GLU A 249 -21.17 13.03 -6.72
C GLU A 249 -20.31 13.66 -5.62
N TYR A 250 -19.34 12.90 -5.09
CA TYR A 250 -18.51 13.37 -3.99
C TYR A 250 -17.65 14.57 -4.38
N ILE A 251 -16.92 14.48 -5.50
CA ILE A 251 -16.01 15.54 -5.95
C ILE A 251 -16.80 16.77 -6.40
N SER A 252 -17.93 16.60 -7.10
CA SER A 252 -18.77 17.75 -7.50
C SER A 252 -19.34 18.49 -6.29
N SER A 253 -19.79 17.77 -5.26
CA SER A 253 -20.28 18.38 -4.02
C SER A 253 -19.19 19.20 -3.34
N ARG A 254 -17.99 18.61 -3.18
CA ARG A 254 -16.85 19.30 -2.56
C ARG A 254 -16.38 20.51 -3.37
N LEU A 255 -16.35 20.41 -4.70
CA LEU A 255 -16.05 21.55 -5.56
C LEU A 255 -17.09 22.67 -5.42
N ALA A 256 -18.38 22.34 -5.28
CA ALA A 256 -19.41 23.35 -5.04
C ALA A 256 -19.22 24.07 -3.70
N GLU A 257 -18.79 23.37 -2.65
CA GLU A 257 -18.45 23.94 -1.34
C GLU A 257 -17.24 24.87 -1.39
N THR A 258 -16.33 24.69 -2.35
CA THR A 258 -15.11 25.49 -2.52
C THR A 258 -15.22 26.52 -3.65
N ASP A 259 -16.44 26.87 -4.11
CA ASP A 259 -16.65 27.79 -5.24
C ASP A 259 -15.86 27.38 -6.50
N ASN A 260 -15.82 26.07 -6.75
CA ASN A 260 -15.07 25.39 -7.81
C ASN A 260 -13.53 25.56 -7.72
N GLN A 261 -13.01 25.96 -6.56
CA GLN A 261 -11.57 26.02 -6.33
C GLN A 261 -11.01 24.62 -6.04
N PRO A 262 -9.80 24.30 -6.54
CA PRO A 262 -9.11 23.07 -6.16
C PRO A 262 -8.84 23.02 -4.65
N PHE A 263 -8.87 21.82 -4.09
CA PHE A 263 -8.67 21.57 -2.65
C PHE A 263 -7.82 20.32 -2.36
N LEU A 264 -7.56 19.48 -3.37
CA LEU A 264 -6.79 18.25 -3.21
C LEU A 264 -5.31 18.50 -3.51
N SER A 265 -4.43 18.12 -2.60
CA SER A 265 -2.99 18.12 -2.84
C SER A 265 -2.58 16.97 -3.78
N HIS A 266 -3.15 15.78 -3.57
CA HIS A 266 -2.93 14.60 -4.42
C HIS A 266 -4.17 13.74 -4.57
N ALA A 267 -4.22 12.94 -5.63
CA ALA A 267 -5.27 11.96 -5.87
C ALA A 267 -4.68 10.64 -6.37
N ILE A 268 -5.26 9.52 -5.95
CA ILE A 268 -4.88 8.18 -6.38
C ILE A 268 -6.13 7.44 -6.85
N LEU A 269 -6.08 6.88 -8.07
CA LEU A 269 -7.17 6.13 -8.68
C LEU A 269 -6.75 4.68 -8.93
N ASP A 270 -7.38 3.74 -8.22
CA ASP A 270 -7.34 2.30 -8.46
C ASP A 270 -8.72 1.86 -8.98
N LEU A 271 -8.93 2.12 -10.28
CA LEU A 271 -10.23 1.97 -10.94
C LEU A 271 -10.04 1.25 -12.28
N PRO A 272 -11.00 0.40 -12.71
CA PRO A 272 -10.94 -0.24 -14.02
C PRO A 272 -10.84 0.75 -15.19
N SER A 273 -11.56 1.87 -15.10
CA SER A 273 -11.63 2.95 -16.09
C SER A 273 -11.40 4.30 -15.42
N ALA A 274 -10.15 4.63 -15.10
CA ALA A 274 -9.84 5.86 -14.37
C ALA A 274 -10.24 7.14 -15.14
N HIS A 275 -10.20 7.12 -16.48
CA HIS A 275 -10.51 8.28 -17.32
C HIS A 275 -11.98 8.73 -17.24
N ASP A 276 -12.91 7.83 -16.91
CA ASP A 276 -14.35 8.14 -16.84
C ASP A 276 -14.67 9.18 -15.74
N HIS A 277 -13.86 9.21 -14.68
CA HIS A 277 -14.08 10.07 -13.50
C HIS A 277 -12.97 11.12 -13.31
N ALA A 278 -11.91 11.06 -14.11
CA ALA A 278 -10.70 11.84 -13.85
C ALA A 278 -10.87 13.34 -14.10
N THR A 279 -11.78 13.80 -14.97
CA THR A 279 -11.96 15.24 -15.25
C THR A 279 -12.20 16.04 -13.97
N GLN A 280 -13.16 15.60 -13.15
CA GLN A 280 -13.54 16.33 -11.93
C GLN A 280 -12.46 16.21 -10.85
N VAL A 281 -11.82 15.04 -10.75
CA VAL A 281 -10.67 14.84 -9.85
C VAL A 281 -9.52 15.78 -10.23
N ILE A 282 -9.22 15.92 -11.52
CA ILE A 282 -8.20 16.83 -12.02
C ILE A 282 -8.59 18.29 -11.72
N GLN A 283 -9.85 18.66 -11.87
CA GLN A 283 -10.35 19.99 -11.49
C GLN A 283 -10.16 20.26 -9.99
N ALA A 284 -10.35 19.26 -9.13
CA ALA A 284 -10.17 19.37 -7.68
C ALA A 284 -8.71 19.37 -7.20
N LEU A 285 -7.74 18.91 -8.01
CA LEU A 285 -6.31 18.89 -7.65
C LEU A 285 -5.67 20.28 -7.68
N HIS A 286 -4.94 20.75 -6.69
CA HIS A 286 -4.17 21.99 -6.82
C HIS A 286 -3.20 21.92 -8.02
N PRO A 287 -2.87 23.06 -8.66
CA PRO A 287 -1.68 23.12 -9.51
C PRO A 287 -0.47 22.56 -8.74
N ASN A 288 0.42 21.85 -9.43
CA ASN A 288 1.52 21.07 -8.85
C ASN A 288 1.09 19.79 -8.09
N GLY A 289 -0.21 19.53 -7.93
CA GLY A 289 -0.71 18.29 -7.33
C GLY A 289 -0.43 17.05 -8.20
N LEU A 290 -0.36 15.89 -7.56
CA LEU A 290 -0.12 14.62 -8.24
C LEU A 290 -1.41 13.81 -8.42
N LEU A 291 -1.58 13.25 -9.61
CA LEU A 291 -2.53 12.18 -9.90
C LEU A 291 -1.74 10.90 -10.11
N VAL A 292 -2.00 9.90 -9.26
CA VAL A 292 -1.45 8.56 -9.41
C VAL A 292 -2.53 7.62 -9.91
N ILE A 293 -2.21 6.83 -10.93
CA ILE A 293 -3.12 5.82 -11.49
C ILE A 293 -2.46 4.47 -11.37
N PHE A 294 -3.15 3.53 -10.73
CA PHE A 294 -2.75 2.13 -10.68
C PHE A 294 -3.64 1.33 -11.62
N THR A 295 -3.03 0.53 -12.52
CA THR A 295 -3.76 -0.33 -13.45
C THR A 295 -3.09 -1.69 -13.59
N PRO A 296 -3.85 -2.76 -13.90
CA PRO A 296 -3.24 -4.07 -14.17
C PRO A 296 -2.51 -4.14 -15.52
N SER A 297 -2.86 -3.28 -16.49
CA SER A 297 -2.26 -3.29 -17.84
C SER A 297 -1.64 -1.94 -18.22
N ILE A 298 -0.48 -1.99 -18.88
CA ILE A 298 0.21 -0.81 -19.43
C ILE A 298 -0.63 -0.11 -20.51
N SER A 299 -1.45 -0.84 -21.25
CA SER A 299 -2.34 -0.27 -22.27
C SER A 299 -3.37 0.68 -21.66
N GLN A 300 -3.84 0.41 -20.43
CA GLN A 300 -4.78 1.31 -19.75
C GLN A 300 -4.14 2.67 -19.40
N ILE A 301 -2.83 2.70 -19.16
CA ILE A 301 -2.08 3.95 -18.98
C ILE A 301 -1.97 4.70 -20.31
N ALA A 302 -1.68 3.98 -21.40
CA ALA A 302 -1.63 4.56 -22.74
C ALA A 302 -3.00 5.16 -23.16
N ASP A 303 -4.09 4.46 -22.86
CA ASP A 303 -5.46 4.95 -23.10
C ASP A 303 -5.76 6.20 -22.28
N PHE A 304 -5.34 6.23 -21.01
CA PHE A 304 -5.50 7.40 -20.15
C PHE A 304 -4.71 8.61 -20.70
N GLN A 305 -3.46 8.41 -21.13
CA GLN A 305 -2.64 9.47 -21.73
C GLN A 305 -3.24 9.99 -23.04
N THR A 306 -3.78 9.09 -23.86
CA THR A 306 -4.50 9.45 -25.09
C THR A 306 -5.73 10.29 -24.79
N TRP A 307 -6.50 9.92 -23.76
CA TRP A 307 -7.64 10.68 -23.28
C TRP A 307 -7.24 12.07 -22.75
N VAL A 308 -6.16 12.18 -21.96
CA VAL A 308 -5.61 13.46 -21.49
C VAL A 308 -5.29 14.39 -22.66
N ALA A 309 -4.57 13.89 -23.66
CA ALA A 309 -4.20 14.67 -24.85
C ALA A 309 -5.44 15.10 -25.66
N ARG A 310 -6.36 14.16 -25.92
CA ARG A 310 -7.57 14.41 -26.71
C ARG A 310 -8.51 15.43 -26.06
N THR A 311 -8.59 15.45 -24.73
CA THR A 311 -9.51 16.33 -23.99
C THR A 311 -8.82 17.57 -23.42
N GLY A 312 -7.52 17.74 -23.66
CA GLY A 312 -6.76 18.90 -23.22
C GLY A 312 -6.63 19.02 -21.69
N GLN A 313 -6.62 17.90 -20.96
CA GLN A 313 -6.46 17.94 -19.50
C GLN A 313 -5.09 18.51 -19.13
N PRO A 314 -4.99 19.32 -18.06
CA PRO A 314 -3.74 19.97 -17.65
C PRO A 314 -2.81 19.01 -16.89
N MET A 315 -2.57 17.81 -17.42
CA MET A 315 -1.78 16.76 -16.78
C MET A 315 -0.53 16.43 -17.60
N ARG A 316 0.62 16.37 -16.94
CA ARG A 316 1.90 15.94 -17.54
C ARG A 316 2.38 14.64 -16.89
N PRO A 317 2.61 13.55 -17.66
CA PRO A 317 3.23 12.35 -17.13
C PRO A 317 4.65 12.63 -16.65
N GLU A 318 4.97 12.23 -15.43
CA GLU A 318 6.34 12.31 -14.88
C GLU A 318 7.03 10.95 -14.92
N ARG A 319 6.26 9.89 -14.65
CA ARG A 319 6.80 8.54 -14.54
C ARG A 319 5.71 7.51 -14.83
N VAL A 320 6.11 6.45 -15.52
CA VAL A 320 5.33 5.22 -15.64
C VAL A 320 6.24 4.06 -15.25
N ILE A 321 5.84 3.26 -14.28
CA ILE A 321 6.62 2.11 -13.81
C ILE A 321 5.78 0.84 -13.76
N GLU A 322 6.43 -0.28 -14.02
CA GLU A 322 5.92 -1.60 -13.64
C GLU A 322 6.27 -1.87 -12.18
N LEU A 323 5.34 -2.46 -11.45
CA LEU A 323 5.53 -2.83 -10.06
C LEU A 323 6.02 -4.27 -9.94
N GLU A 324 7.10 -4.48 -9.19
CA GLU A 324 7.73 -5.79 -9.05
C GLU A 324 6.78 -6.86 -8.50
N VAL A 325 6.69 -7.99 -9.19
CA VAL A 325 5.98 -9.17 -8.68
C VAL A 325 6.78 -9.86 -7.59
N SER A 326 6.09 -10.42 -6.60
CA SER A 326 6.71 -11.22 -5.54
C SER A 326 6.24 -12.67 -5.61
N THR A 327 7.17 -13.61 -5.45
CA THR A 327 6.84 -15.04 -5.33
C THR A 327 6.57 -15.38 -3.88
N THR A 328 5.42 -16.00 -3.62
CA THR A 328 5.03 -16.43 -2.28
C THR A 328 4.94 -17.95 -2.20
N ALA A 329 5.34 -18.50 -1.06
CA ALA A 329 5.13 -19.91 -0.70
C ALA A 329 3.91 -20.04 0.23
N ASP A 330 3.33 -21.23 0.34
CA ASP A 330 2.22 -21.48 1.25
C ASP A 330 2.58 -21.12 2.70
N GLY A 331 1.70 -20.35 3.35
CA GLY A 331 1.93 -19.81 4.70
C GLY A 331 2.60 -18.42 4.73
N VAL A 332 2.39 -17.61 3.70
CA VAL A 332 2.89 -16.23 3.55
C VAL A 332 2.80 -15.43 4.84
N LEU A 333 3.97 -15.04 5.35
CA LEU A 333 4.08 -14.20 6.55
C LEU A 333 3.85 -12.73 6.22
N ASP A 334 4.43 -12.30 5.10
CA ASP A 334 4.49 -10.93 4.61
C ASP A 334 4.73 -10.98 3.09
N THR A 335 4.34 -9.92 2.37
CA THR A 335 4.79 -9.63 1.00
C THR A 335 5.60 -8.34 1.08
N GLY A 336 6.85 -8.46 1.56
CA GLY A 336 7.72 -7.32 1.91
C GLY A 336 8.45 -6.68 0.72
N GLY A 337 8.18 -7.12 -0.51
CA GLY A 337 8.92 -6.72 -1.71
C GLY A 337 10.22 -7.51 -1.90
N GLY A 338 10.72 -7.51 -3.13
CA GLY A 338 11.92 -8.28 -3.51
C GLY A 338 11.72 -9.80 -3.55
N LYS A 339 12.83 -10.52 -3.77
CA LYS A 339 12.87 -11.99 -3.87
C LYS A 339 13.32 -12.60 -2.54
N GLU A 340 12.54 -13.53 -1.98
CA GLU A 340 12.93 -14.25 -0.78
C GLU A 340 14.04 -15.27 -1.06
N TRP A 341 14.92 -15.53 -0.08
CA TRP A 341 15.99 -16.51 -0.15
C TRP A 341 15.90 -17.51 1.01
N ASP A 342 16.21 -18.77 0.73
CA ASP A 342 16.51 -19.80 1.73
C ASP A 342 18.00 -19.71 2.04
N VAL A 343 18.33 -19.27 3.25
CA VAL A 343 19.70 -19.19 3.77
C VAL A 343 19.78 -20.09 4.99
N LYS A 344 20.37 -21.27 4.81
CA LYS A 344 20.47 -22.28 5.87
C LYS A 344 21.79 -23.00 5.83
N THR A 345 22.26 -23.40 7.01
CA THR A 345 23.41 -24.28 7.15
C THR A 345 22.91 -25.72 7.25
N VAL A 346 23.43 -26.61 6.41
CA VAL A 346 23.04 -28.03 6.37
C VAL A 346 24.27 -28.92 6.33
N ILE A 347 24.14 -30.12 6.90
CA ILE A 347 25.12 -31.19 6.70
C ILE A 347 24.55 -32.09 5.58
N PRO A 348 25.24 -32.23 4.44
CA PRO A 348 24.77 -33.08 3.34
C PRO A 348 24.56 -34.53 3.80
N ARG A 349 23.41 -35.13 3.43
CA ARG A 349 23.10 -36.52 3.82
C ARG A 349 24.09 -37.54 3.26
N GLU A 350 24.70 -37.24 2.13
CA GLU A 350 25.69 -38.08 1.46
C GLU A 350 27.03 -38.11 2.21
N ASN A 351 27.30 -37.12 3.07
CA ASN A 351 28.46 -37.09 3.94
C ASN A 351 28.09 -36.56 5.33
N PRO A 352 27.49 -37.40 6.20
CA PRO A 352 27.03 -37.00 7.53
C PRO A 352 28.15 -36.52 8.47
N GLU A 353 29.40 -36.91 8.21
CA GLU A 353 30.60 -36.46 8.94
C GLU A 353 31.29 -35.27 8.25
N GLY A 354 30.73 -34.80 7.13
CA GLY A 354 31.27 -33.69 6.35
C GLY A 354 31.10 -32.33 7.01
N ALA A 355 31.81 -31.34 6.48
CA ALA A 355 31.67 -29.96 6.90
C ALA A 355 30.26 -29.43 6.60
N ALA A 356 29.74 -28.60 7.51
CA ALA A 356 28.48 -27.93 7.30
C ALA A 356 28.59 -26.96 6.11
N VAL A 357 27.67 -27.07 5.15
CA VAL A 357 27.61 -26.22 3.95
C VAL A 357 26.48 -25.22 4.06
N GLN A 358 26.63 -24.07 3.42
CA GLN A 358 25.57 -23.08 3.31
C GLN A 358 24.76 -23.32 2.03
N VAL A 359 23.44 -23.42 2.19
CA VAL A 359 22.48 -23.35 1.09
C VAL A 359 21.96 -21.92 1.05
N MET A 360 22.20 -21.26 -0.08
CA MET A 360 21.79 -19.88 -0.37
C MET A 360 21.10 -19.88 -1.74
N ARG A 361 19.78 -20.03 -1.75
CA ARG A 361 19.03 -20.09 -3.01
C ARG A 361 17.76 -19.27 -2.93
N PRO A 362 17.33 -18.63 -4.03
CA PRO A 362 16.06 -17.94 -4.05
C PRO A 362 14.94 -18.95 -3.74
N LYS A 363 13.99 -18.54 -2.90
CA LYS A 363 12.75 -19.27 -2.77
C LYS A 363 11.99 -19.12 -4.09
N VAL A 364 11.72 -20.25 -4.73
CA VAL A 364 10.80 -20.32 -5.85
C VAL A 364 9.44 -20.60 -5.23
N GLY A 365 8.63 -19.56 -5.08
CA GLY A 365 7.25 -19.72 -4.63
C GLY A 365 6.42 -20.43 -5.70
N GLU A 366 5.36 -21.10 -5.29
CA GLU A 366 4.40 -21.71 -6.23
C GLU A 366 3.47 -20.65 -6.85
N ARG A 367 3.39 -19.47 -6.24
CA ARG A 367 2.47 -18.40 -6.63
C ARG A 367 3.20 -17.09 -6.84
N VAL A 368 2.87 -16.41 -7.93
CA VAL A 368 3.23 -15.02 -8.17
C VAL A 368 2.12 -14.13 -7.60
N THR A 369 2.49 -13.09 -6.88
CA THR A 369 1.57 -12.16 -6.22
C THR A 369 1.90 -10.71 -6.54
N GLY A 370 0.84 -9.95 -6.76
CA GLY A 370 0.89 -8.54 -7.12
C GLY A 370 1.28 -8.32 -8.59
N GLY A 371 1.72 -7.09 -8.90
CA GLY A 371 2.09 -6.63 -10.23
C GLY A 371 1.30 -5.37 -10.57
N GLY A 372 1.20 -5.08 -11.87
CA GLY A 372 0.51 -3.90 -12.39
C GLY A 372 1.46 -2.74 -12.63
N PHE A 373 0.88 -1.64 -13.07
CA PHE A 373 1.59 -0.46 -13.52
C PHE A 373 1.10 0.75 -12.77
N VAL A 374 1.99 1.70 -12.54
CA VAL A 374 1.70 2.98 -11.90
C VAL A 374 2.11 4.09 -12.83
N ALA A 375 1.18 4.99 -13.13
CA ALA A 375 1.47 6.29 -13.74
C ALA A 375 1.41 7.39 -12.68
N VAL A 376 2.42 8.25 -12.65
CA VAL A 376 2.44 9.48 -11.85
C VAL A 376 2.37 10.66 -12.82
N LEU A 377 1.33 11.47 -12.68
CA LEU A 377 1.11 12.65 -13.49
C LEU A 377 1.00 13.88 -12.59
N ARG A 378 1.53 15.02 -13.01
CA ARG A 378 1.44 16.29 -12.30
C ARG A 378 0.44 17.22 -12.97
N ARG A 379 -0.41 17.90 -12.18
CA ARG A 379 -1.28 18.97 -12.67
C ARG A 379 -0.47 20.22 -12.95
N TRP A 380 -0.42 20.65 -14.20
CA TRP A 380 0.28 21.86 -14.60
C TRP A 380 -0.59 23.11 -14.38
N PRO A 381 -0.03 24.28 -14.00
CA PRO A 381 -0.78 25.52 -13.89
C PRO A 381 -1.38 25.93 -15.25
N VAL A 382 -2.71 26.14 -15.28
CA VAL A 382 -3.42 26.63 -16.47
C VAL A 382 -3.25 28.15 -16.52
N GLY A 383 -2.32 28.64 -17.34
CA GLY A 383 -2.00 30.06 -17.48
C GLY A 383 -0.62 30.36 -18.08
N GLN A 384 0.34 29.43 -17.96
CA GLN A 384 1.69 29.55 -18.55
C GLN A 384 1.84 28.83 -19.91
N ILE A 385 0.76 28.23 -20.44
CA ILE A 385 0.80 27.48 -21.70
C ILE A 385 1.00 28.42 -22.90
N ARG A 386 0.60 29.69 -22.81
CA ARG A 386 0.65 30.62 -23.94
C ARG A 386 2.07 31.09 -24.30
N SER A 387 3.03 31.08 -23.36
CA SER A 387 4.38 31.61 -23.62
C SER A 387 5.40 30.57 -24.06
N GLN A 388 5.22 29.29 -23.72
CA GLN A 388 6.19 28.23 -24.09
C GLN A 388 5.91 27.60 -25.46
N VAL A 389 4.65 27.53 -25.90
CA VAL A 389 4.32 26.99 -27.22
C VAL A 389 4.75 27.95 -28.34
N GLU A 390 4.72 29.27 -28.09
CA GLU A 390 5.22 30.29 -29.02
C GLU A 390 6.76 30.33 -29.07
N SER A 391 7.47 30.00 -27.98
CA SER A 391 8.93 29.93 -28.00
C SER A 391 9.46 28.65 -28.65
N SER A 392 8.79 27.50 -28.46
CA SER A 392 9.22 26.22 -29.04
C SER A 392 8.91 26.06 -30.53
N THR A 393 7.99 26.84 -31.08
CA THR A 393 7.69 26.83 -32.53
C THR A 393 8.63 27.70 -33.35
N GLN A 394 9.36 28.64 -32.74
CA GLN A 394 10.37 29.46 -33.43
C GLN A 394 11.75 28.80 -33.50
N GLU A 395 12.12 27.94 -32.54
CA GLU A 395 13.44 27.26 -32.54
C GLU A 395 13.46 25.97 -33.38
N SER A 396 12.30 25.42 -33.77
CA SER A 396 12.21 24.17 -34.53
C SER A 396 12.25 24.35 -36.05
N SER A 397 12.21 25.59 -36.58
CA SER A 397 12.08 25.83 -38.02
C SER A 397 13.40 26.13 -38.75
N SER A 398 14.55 25.91 -38.13
CA SER A 398 15.85 26.08 -38.79
C SER A 398 16.81 24.99 -38.35
N GLU A 399 16.76 23.85 -39.03
CA GLU A 399 17.93 23.12 -39.55
C GLU A 399 17.54 21.77 -40.16
N VAL A 400 18.13 21.49 -41.34
CA VAL A 400 18.23 20.25 -42.10
C VAL A 400 17.19 20.03 -43.22
N GLU A 401 17.39 20.75 -44.33
CA GLU A 401 17.20 20.20 -45.68
C GLU A 401 18.41 19.31 -46.01
N CYS A 402 18.18 18.04 -46.39
CA CYS A 402 19.12 17.22 -47.15
C CYS A 402 18.32 16.27 -48.07
N GLU A 403 18.68 16.33 -49.34
CA GLU A 403 18.01 15.83 -50.52
C GLU A 403 17.95 14.30 -50.61
N PHE A 404 16.91 13.76 -51.26
CA PHE A 404 16.93 12.42 -51.85
C PHE A 404 16.66 12.54 -53.34
N GLU A 405 17.67 12.16 -54.13
CA GLU A 405 17.64 12.14 -55.59
C GLU A 405 16.66 11.09 -56.13
N ASP A 406 15.82 11.54 -57.05
CA ASP A 406 14.95 10.73 -57.90
C ASP A 406 15.72 10.25 -59.15
N LYS A 407 15.66 8.96 -59.45
CA LYS A 407 16.04 8.40 -60.74
C LYS A 407 14.91 7.49 -61.24
N GLY A 408 14.05 8.04 -62.10
CA GLY A 408 13.29 7.28 -63.10
C GLY A 408 14.24 6.64 -64.14
N ALA A 409 13.82 5.78 -65.06
CA ALA A 409 12.52 5.32 -65.53
C ALA A 409 12.78 4.07 -66.42
N SER A 410 11.77 3.24 -66.70
CA SER A 410 11.33 2.90 -68.08
C SER A 410 10.34 1.73 -68.12
N GLU A 411 9.47 1.79 -69.13
CA GLU A 411 8.22 1.07 -69.34
C GLU A 411 8.32 -0.34 -69.95
N ALA A 412 7.16 -1.02 -69.94
CA ALA A 412 6.54 -1.79 -71.04
C ALA A 412 6.59 -3.34 -71.06
N GLU A 413 5.36 -3.89 -70.98
CA GLU A 413 4.74 -5.00 -71.73
C GLU A 413 5.19 -6.48 -71.59
N GLY A 414 4.19 -7.36 -71.44
CA GLY A 414 4.23 -8.76 -71.92
C GLY A 414 3.69 -9.84 -70.96
N ASN A 415 2.50 -10.37 -71.24
CA ASN A 415 1.91 -11.62 -70.69
C ASN A 415 2.17 -12.78 -71.71
N PRO A 416 1.84 -14.09 -71.53
CA PRO A 416 1.52 -14.99 -70.39
C PRO A 416 2.29 -16.38 -70.46
N GLU A 417 1.73 -17.44 -69.82
CA GLU A 417 2.02 -18.91 -69.88
C GLU A 417 2.94 -19.48 -68.77
N VAL A 418 2.45 -20.24 -67.77
CA VAL A 418 1.99 -21.66 -67.71
C VAL A 418 3.10 -22.69 -67.99
N GLU A 419 3.58 -23.40 -66.95
CA GLU A 419 3.82 -24.85 -66.99
C GLU A 419 4.01 -25.46 -65.58
N GLU A 420 3.50 -26.68 -65.44
CA GLU A 420 3.53 -27.61 -64.30
C GLU A 420 4.96 -28.03 -63.92
N THR A 421 5.28 -28.51 -62.70
CA THR A 421 5.16 -29.94 -62.35
C THR A 421 5.46 -30.20 -60.85
N THR A 422 4.61 -31.05 -60.23
CA THR A 422 4.87 -32.20 -59.30
C THR A 422 6.07 -32.19 -58.32
N GLN A 423 6.11 -32.82 -57.14
CA GLN A 423 5.26 -33.60 -56.23
C GLN A 423 6.22 -34.06 -55.08
N ALA A 424 5.70 -34.29 -53.86
CA ALA A 424 6.02 -35.40 -52.92
C ALA A 424 5.77 -34.92 -51.48
N GLU A 425 4.58 -35.16 -50.90
CA GLU A 425 4.18 -36.35 -50.12
C GLU A 425 4.90 -36.53 -48.77
N GLY A 426 4.08 -36.64 -47.72
CA GLY A 426 4.51 -36.93 -46.35
C GLY A 426 3.39 -36.74 -45.33
N THR A 427 2.50 -37.73 -45.29
CA THR A 427 1.31 -37.94 -44.46
C THR A 427 1.52 -37.87 -42.93
N ALA A 428 0.47 -37.43 -42.20
CA ALA A 428 0.05 -38.03 -40.93
C ALA A 428 -1.41 -37.64 -40.60
N GLU A 429 -2.26 -38.66 -40.52
CA GLU A 429 -3.71 -38.64 -40.30
C GLU A 429 -4.12 -38.52 -38.81
N ASN A 430 -5.28 -37.87 -38.63
CA ASN A 430 -6.40 -38.09 -37.70
C ASN A 430 -6.26 -38.89 -36.39
N GLU A 431 -6.68 -38.22 -35.29
CA GLU A 431 -7.82 -38.51 -34.37
C GLU A 431 -8.04 -39.93 -33.79
N PRO A 432 -8.73 -40.14 -32.62
CA PRO A 432 -9.91 -39.38 -32.18
C PRO A 432 -10.11 -39.15 -30.67
N THR A 433 -11.09 -38.27 -30.45
CA THR A 433 -12.01 -38.12 -29.32
C THR A 433 -12.51 -39.42 -28.69
N LYS A 434 -12.69 -39.40 -27.37
CA LYS A 434 -13.77 -40.13 -26.66
C LYS A 434 -14.17 -39.44 -25.35
N THR A 435 -15.45 -39.15 -25.27
CA THR A 435 -16.27 -38.89 -24.09
C THR A 435 -16.29 -40.07 -23.12
N GLU A 436 -16.21 -39.78 -21.82
CA GLU A 436 -17.18 -40.15 -20.77
C GLU A 436 -17.11 -39.15 -19.61
#